data_AF-A0A3N4LPH4-F1
#
_entry.id   AF-A0A3N4LPH4-F1
#
_cell.length_a   1.000
_cell.length_b   1.000
_cell.length_c   1.000
_cell.angle_alpha   90.00
_cell.angle_beta   90.00
_cell.angle_gamma   90.00
#
_symmetry.space_group_name_H-M   'P 1'
#
loop_
_entity.id
_entity.type
_entity.pdbx_description
1 polymer ?
#
loop_
_entity_poly.entity_id
_entity_poly.type
_entity_poly.pdbx_seq_one_letter_code
_entity_poly.pdbx_strand_id
1 'polypeptide(L)'
;MNQSIIRLTRELNDLQKSNDLSIAVACRDSDIRNVRALILGPPDTPYEFGFYEFSMKFGRDYPGKAPAVNALTTNGGRTRFNPNIYGGGKVCLSILGTWRGERGEEWSAAQGMESILISIQSLMSSNPYENEPGFENTTSETDKENMKVYARKIRHENIRIAIVQRLEEYLGLNADGTRVQVDPDADGTVVAADDDAFEPFIDLIKRRFLWYYDSYLHTIAKEQEYVSEGEMFVKMPFEHNGNIMEGKFLYSNLVKRLRNIRGVLDEEPGQWAEEGKAAAAKDLGVAVNLRRQFEQTVEHYRKDQSVTVDLELVDDNPFVWKLAVIGRPMTNFDGGLFNIQINVSVRFPDEQPRVKFLTSMYHHRISKDGIPCYTAKKPEEAKSHIEAILHMLEEERPPYDPRMAVNIEASKLYWGSEADRKEYNRKLRRCVISKCTPFLLY
;
A
#
# COMPACT_ATOMS: atom_id res chain seq x y z
N MET A 1 -17.80 32.10 -7.83
CA MET A 1 -17.12 30.79 -7.73
C MET A 1 -17.66 30.08 -6.47
N ASN A 2 -18.08 28.81 -6.58
CA ASN A 2 -18.79 28.12 -5.49
C ASN A 2 -17.84 27.84 -4.31
N GLN A 3 -18.08 28.42 -3.13
CA GLN A 3 -17.20 28.32 -1.95
C GLN A 3 -16.93 26.87 -1.53
N SER A 4 -17.93 25.99 -1.68
CA SER A 4 -17.80 24.55 -1.41
C SER A 4 -16.73 23.90 -2.28
N ILE A 5 -16.74 24.22 -3.58
CA ILE A 5 -15.77 23.69 -4.56
C ILE A 5 -14.35 24.16 -4.23
N ILE A 6 -14.18 25.43 -3.87
CA ILE A 6 -12.87 25.99 -3.50
C ILE A 6 -12.32 25.26 -2.27
N ARG A 7 -13.16 25.05 -1.24
CA ARG A 7 -12.77 24.33 -0.02
C ARG A 7 -12.37 22.88 -0.33
N LEU A 8 -13.18 22.16 -1.11
CA LEU A 8 -12.89 20.77 -1.50
C LEU A 8 -11.60 20.64 -2.32
N THR A 9 -11.40 21.53 -3.29
CA THR A 9 -10.19 21.52 -4.13
C THR A 9 -8.93 21.73 -3.28
N ARG A 10 -9.00 22.61 -2.28
CA ARG A 10 -7.89 22.80 -1.34
C ARG A 10 -7.65 21.53 -0.50
N GLU A 11 -8.68 20.99 0.14
CA GLU A 11 -8.55 19.78 0.97
C GLU A 11 -8.01 18.57 0.18
N LEU A 12 -8.46 18.37 -1.06
CA LEU A 12 -7.95 17.33 -1.96
C LEU A 12 -6.47 17.53 -2.26
N ASN A 13 -6.08 18.75 -2.64
CA ASN A 13 -4.68 19.06 -2.94
C ASN A 13 -3.77 18.89 -1.71
N ASP A 14 -4.24 19.26 -0.52
CA ASP A 14 -3.48 19.12 0.73
C ASP A 14 -3.26 17.64 1.06
N LEU A 15 -4.31 16.80 0.93
CA LEU A 15 -4.21 15.36 1.15
C LEU A 15 -3.36 14.66 0.08
N GLN A 16 -3.46 15.04 -1.19
CA GLN A 16 -2.65 14.46 -2.27
C GLN A 16 -1.17 14.82 -2.19
N LYS A 17 -0.83 15.97 -1.57
CA LYS A 17 0.55 16.37 -1.29
C LYS A 17 1.09 15.80 0.01
N SER A 18 0.23 15.24 0.85
CA SER A 18 0.65 14.61 2.09
C SER A 18 1.51 13.38 1.80
N ASN A 19 2.62 13.24 2.52
CA ASN A 19 3.44 12.02 2.48
C ASN A 19 2.90 10.93 3.41
N ASP A 20 1.68 11.09 3.92
CA ASP A 20 1.09 10.11 4.81
C ASP A 20 0.76 8.81 4.07
N LEU A 21 1.44 7.73 4.44
CA LEU A 21 1.19 6.40 3.90
C LEU A 21 -0.18 5.84 4.35
N SER A 22 -0.85 6.45 5.33
CA SER A 22 -2.14 5.97 5.82
C SER A 22 -3.29 6.18 4.83
N ILE A 23 -3.34 7.32 4.15
CA ILE A 23 -4.53 7.81 3.48
C ILE A 23 -4.18 8.25 2.07
N ALA A 24 -4.99 7.85 1.10
CA ALA A 24 -4.93 8.39 -0.27
C ALA A 24 -6.33 8.80 -0.71
N VAL A 25 -6.42 9.87 -1.50
CA VAL A 25 -7.69 10.38 -2.03
C VAL A 25 -7.57 10.69 -3.52
N ALA A 26 -8.66 10.47 -4.24
CA ALA A 26 -8.75 10.77 -5.66
C ALA A 26 -10.19 11.08 -6.06
N CYS A 27 -10.36 11.93 -7.07
CA CYS A 27 -11.64 12.22 -7.69
C CYS A 27 -11.44 12.37 -9.20
N ARG A 28 -12.53 12.26 -9.98
CA ARG A 28 -12.51 12.63 -11.39
C ARG A 28 -12.51 14.15 -11.51
N ASP A 29 -11.81 14.69 -12.50
CA ASP A 29 -11.83 16.14 -12.79
C ASP A 29 -13.25 16.63 -13.13
N SER A 30 -14.08 15.76 -13.71
CA SER A 30 -15.49 16.02 -14.01
C SER A 30 -16.38 16.09 -12.76
N ASP A 31 -15.96 15.51 -11.63
CA ASP A 31 -16.79 15.36 -10.44
C ASP A 31 -15.99 15.35 -9.13
N ILE A 32 -15.48 16.52 -8.75
CA ILE A 32 -14.74 16.73 -7.50
C ILE A 32 -15.57 16.53 -6.22
N ARG A 33 -16.89 16.35 -6.33
CA ARG A 33 -17.79 16.10 -5.17
C ARG A 33 -17.93 14.63 -4.85
N ASN A 34 -17.49 13.74 -5.73
CA ASN A 34 -17.45 12.31 -5.51
C ASN A 34 -15.99 11.88 -5.42
N VAL A 35 -15.55 11.61 -4.20
CA VAL A 35 -14.17 11.30 -3.86
C VAL A 35 -14.07 9.83 -3.48
N ARG A 36 -13.07 9.14 -4.02
CA ARG A 36 -12.61 7.85 -3.53
C ARG A 36 -11.50 8.09 -2.53
N ALA A 37 -11.53 7.35 -1.42
CA ALA A 37 -10.47 7.35 -0.44
C ALA A 37 -10.01 5.92 -0.17
N LEU A 38 -8.72 5.75 0.08
CA LEU A 38 -8.11 4.51 0.54
C LEU A 38 -7.49 4.77 1.91
N ILE A 39 -7.84 3.94 2.89
CA ILE A 39 -7.22 3.91 4.21
C ILE A 39 -6.45 2.60 4.34
N LEU A 40 -5.16 2.72 4.65
CA LEU A 40 -4.31 1.61 5.05
C LEU A 40 -4.62 1.26 6.50
N GLY A 41 -4.92 -0.01 6.75
CA GLY A 41 -5.16 -0.50 8.10
C GLY A 41 -3.93 -0.29 9.00
N PRO A 42 -4.10 0.26 10.22
CA PRO A 42 -2.97 0.63 11.08
C PRO A 42 -2.10 -0.58 11.47
N PRO A 43 -0.76 -0.41 11.55
CA PRO A 43 0.13 -1.43 12.10
C PRO A 43 -0.26 -1.84 13.52
N ASP A 44 0.08 -3.08 13.90
CA ASP A 44 -0.20 -3.63 15.23
C ASP A 44 -1.71 -3.75 15.57
N THR A 45 -2.57 -3.74 14.56
CA THR A 45 -4.02 -3.96 14.68
C THR A 45 -4.47 -5.16 13.85
N PRO A 46 -5.67 -5.70 14.08
CA PRO A 46 -6.24 -6.74 13.20
C PRO A 46 -6.38 -6.31 11.72
N TYR A 47 -6.34 -5.00 11.44
CA TYR A 47 -6.49 -4.42 10.12
C TYR A 47 -5.15 -4.22 9.40
N GLU A 48 -4.03 -4.52 10.06
CA GLU A 48 -2.68 -4.21 9.61
C GLU A 48 -2.48 -4.40 8.10
N PHE A 49 -2.05 -3.31 7.46
CA PHE A 49 -1.71 -3.23 6.04
C PHE A 49 -2.82 -3.68 5.06
N GLY A 50 -4.07 -3.70 5.51
CA GLY A 50 -5.24 -3.89 4.65
C GLY A 50 -5.62 -2.64 3.86
N PHE A 51 -6.21 -2.83 2.68
CA PHE A 51 -6.64 -1.76 1.80
C PHE A 51 -8.16 -1.53 1.91
N TYR A 52 -8.56 -0.48 2.64
CA TYR A 52 -9.95 -0.15 2.89
C TYR A 52 -10.39 1.04 2.05
N GLU A 53 -11.25 0.80 1.07
CA GLU A 53 -11.73 1.85 0.18
C GLU A 53 -13.07 2.41 0.65
N PHE A 54 -13.25 3.71 0.43
CA PHE A 54 -14.43 4.48 0.82
C PHE A 54 -14.86 5.39 -0.33
N SER A 55 -16.18 5.58 -0.48
CA SER A 55 -16.76 6.63 -1.31
C SER A 55 -17.26 7.77 -0.43
N MET A 56 -16.88 9.00 -0.76
CA MET A 56 -17.33 10.21 -0.07
C MET A 56 -18.08 11.11 -1.07
N LYS A 57 -19.31 11.48 -0.72
CA LYS A 57 -20.15 12.36 -1.53
C LYS A 57 -20.44 13.66 -0.81
N PHE A 58 -19.90 14.75 -1.36
CA PHE A 58 -20.01 16.09 -0.81
C PHE A 58 -21.21 16.83 -1.40
N GLY A 59 -22.15 17.23 -0.54
CA GLY A 59 -23.33 17.99 -0.94
C GLY A 59 -23.00 19.44 -1.32
N ARG A 60 -23.97 20.14 -1.92
CA ARG A 60 -23.83 21.58 -2.23
C ARG A 60 -23.69 22.46 -0.99
N ASP A 61 -24.18 21.97 0.15
CA ASP A 61 -24.15 22.64 1.44
C ASP A 61 -22.82 22.45 2.20
N TYR A 62 -21.84 21.73 1.64
CA TYR A 62 -20.54 21.53 2.29
C TYR A 62 -19.74 22.85 2.35
N PRO A 63 -19.11 23.22 3.49
CA PRO A 63 -18.91 22.43 4.72
C PRO A 63 -19.99 22.61 5.81
N GLY A 64 -21.11 23.27 5.52
CA GLY A 64 -22.22 23.42 6.47
C GLY A 64 -22.88 22.09 6.87
N LYS A 65 -22.87 21.09 5.99
CA LYS A 65 -23.29 19.71 6.28
C LYS A 65 -22.17 18.71 5.99
N ALA A 66 -22.10 17.65 6.79
CA ALA A 66 -21.18 16.54 6.60
C ALA A 66 -21.42 15.85 5.24
N PRO A 67 -20.37 15.30 4.59
CA PRO A 67 -20.53 14.45 3.43
C PRO A 67 -21.14 13.09 3.80
N ALA A 68 -21.72 12.41 2.82
CA ALA A 68 -22.07 11.00 2.97
C ALA A 68 -20.84 10.12 2.72
N VAL A 69 -20.59 9.12 3.56
CA VAL A 69 -19.45 8.21 3.45
C VAL A 69 -19.94 6.76 3.49
N ASN A 70 -19.46 5.94 2.55
CA ASN A 70 -19.70 4.50 2.53
C ASN A 70 -18.39 3.74 2.34
N ALA A 71 -18.18 2.67 3.11
CA ALA A 71 -17.14 1.68 2.89
C ALA A 71 -17.48 0.80 1.68
N LEU A 72 -16.47 0.51 0.86
CA LEU A 72 -16.59 -0.28 -0.36
C LEU A 72 -16.02 -1.68 -0.15
N THR A 73 -14.95 -1.80 0.65
CA THR A 73 -14.34 -3.08 1.04
C THR A 73 -15.25 -3.83 2.01
N THR A 74 -16.28 -4.51 1.50
CA THR A 74 -17.34 -5.15 2.32
C THR A 74 -17.69 -6.56 1.91
N ASN A 75 -17.00 -7.13 0.91
CA ASN A 75 -17.30 -8.45 0.35
C ASN A 75 -18.77 -8.57 -0.11
N GLY A 76 -19.25 -7.54 -0.84
CA GLY A 76 -20.61 -7.48 -1.37
C GLY A 76 -21.68 -7.42 -0.28
N GLY A 77 -21.45 -6.65 0.79
CA GLY A 77 -22.42 -6.52 1.88
C GLY A 77 -22.23 -7.48 3.07
N ARG A 78 -21.32 -8.46 2.95
CA ARG A 78 -21.27 -9.63 3.85
C ARG A 78 -20.29 -9.51 5.01
N THR A 79 -19.26 -8.68 4.88
CA THR A 79 -18.21 -8.58 5.90
C THR A 79 -18.32 -7.26 6.65
N ARG A 80 -18.63 -7.35 7.95
CA ARG A 80 -18.61 -6.23 8.89
C ARG A 80 -17.22 -6.10 9.52
N PHE A 81 -16.34 -5.32 8.91
CA PHE A 81 -14.97 -5.20 9.41
C PHE A 81 -14.85 -4.62 10.81
N ASN A 82 -15.79 -3.77 11.23
CA ASN A 82 -15.75 -3.10 12.52
C ASN A 82 -17.18 -2.89 13.04
N PRO A 83 -17.41 -2.79 14.36
CA PRO A 83 -18.72 -2.44 14.87
C PRO A 83 -19.34 -1.17 14.27
N ASN A 84 -18.48 -0.22 13.90
CA ASN A 84 -18.85 1.04 13.26
C ASN A 84 -18.67 1.05 11.73
N ILE A 85 -18.22 -0.04 11.10
CA ILE A 85 -18.09 -0.19 9.64
C ILE A 85 -18.89 -1.42 9.21
N TYR A 86 -20.12 -1.17 8.76
CA TYR A 86 -21.15 -2.18 8.55
C TYR A 86 -20.89 -2.94 7.24
N GLY A 87 -21.39 -4.17 7.15
CA GLY A 87 -21.35 -4.96 5.92
C GLY A 87 -21.98 -4.22 4.73
N GLY A 88 -23.11 -3.54 4.93
CA GLY A 88 -23.73 -2.71 3.88
C GLY A 88 -22.98 -1.41 3.52
N GLY A 89 -21.78 -1.18 4.06
CA GLY A 89 -20.96 0.00 3.77
C GLY A 89 -21.20 1.19 4.68
N LYS A 90 -22.25 1.20 5.50
CA LYS A 90 -22.52 2.33 6.42
C LYS A 90 -21.39 2.49 7.43
N VAL A 91 -20.91 3.74 7.57
CA VAL A 91 -19.92 4.14 8.57
C VAL A 91 -20.61 4.93 9.68
N CYS A 92 -20.44 4.51 10.94
CA CYS A 92 -21.04 5.12 12.12
C CYS A 92 -20.02 6.00 12.86
N LEU A 93 -20.14 7.32 12.70
CA LEU A 93 -19.32 8.33 13.37
C LEU A 93 -20.18 9.53 13.76
N SER A 94 -19.89 10.12 14.92
CA SER A 94 -20.59 11.33 15.42
C SER A 94 -20.40 12.52 14.49
N ILE A 95 -19.18 12.70 13.98
CA ILE A 95 -18.86 13.74 13.00
C ILE A 95 -19.56 13.56 11.63
N LEU A 96 -20.13 12.38 11.37
CA LEU A 96 -20.96 12.13 10.18
C LEU A 96 -22.47 12.19 10.50
N GLY A 97 -22.84 12.43 11.75
CA GLY A 97 -24.22 12.37 12.23
C GLY A 97 -24.84 10.96 12.17
N THR A 98 -24.01 9.93 12.01
CA THR A 98 -24.45 8.52 11.93
C THR A 98 -24.27 7.77 13.24
N TRP A 99 -23.72 8.44 14.26
CA TRP A 99 -23.57 7.95 15.63
C TRP A 99 -23.86 9.05 16.64
N ARG A 100 -24.15 8.66 17.88
CA ARG A 100 -24.29 9.59 19.01
C ARG A 100 -22.93 10.21 19.33
N GLY A 101 -22.89 11.52 19.54
CA GLY A 101 -21.71 12.25 19.99
C GLY A 101 -22.04 13.16 21.15
N GLU A 102 -21.05 13.49 21.96
CA GLU A 102 -21.15 14.54 22.97
C GLU A 102 -21.11 15.94 22.33
N ARG A 103 -21.40 16.98 23.12
CA ARG A 103 -21.31 18.37 22.64
C ARG A 103 -19.89 18.66 22.15
N GLY A 104 -19.77 18.96 20.86
CA GLY A 104 -18.48 19.25 20.21
C GLY A 104 -17.88 18.09 19.43
N GLU A 105 -18.46 16.88 19.52
CA GLU A 105 -18.04 15.70 18.75
C GLU A 105 -18.84 15.49 17.46
N GLU A 106 -19.88 16.32 17.25
CA GLU A 106 -20.70 16.32 16.04
C GLU A 106 -20.05 17.15 14.91
N TRP A 107 -20.60 17.03 13.70
CA TRP A 107 -20.12 17.78 12.54
C TRP A 107 -20.09 19.29 12.80
N SER A 108 -18.98 19.93 12.43
CA SER A 108 -18.90 21.38 12.31
C SER A 108 -18.10 21.75 11.06
N ALA A 109 -18.35 22.93 10.50
CA ALA A 109 -17.64 23.42 9.31
C ALA A 109 -16.12 23.64 9.51
N ALA A 110 -15.62 23.48 10.75
CA ALA A 110 -14.19 23.46 11.05
C ALA A 110 -13.53 22.13 10.62
N GLN A 111 -14.30 21.04 10.61
CA GLN A 111 -13.87 19.72 10.19
C GLN A 111 -13.74 19.64 8.66
N GLY A 112 -13.09 18.60 8.16
CA GLY A 112 -12.88 18.40 6.72
C GLY A 112 -12.71 16.92 6.36
N MET A 113 -12.35 16.67 5.10
CA MET A 113 -12.10 15.34 4.58
C MET A 113 -11.04 14.59 5.40
N GLU A 114 -9.94 15.25 5.74
CA GLU A 114 -8.85 14.66 6.52
C GLU A 114 -9.33 14.18 7.89
N SER A 115 -10.06 15.02 8.64
CA SER A 115 -10.53 14.62 9.97
C SER A 115 -11.56 13.49 9.94
N ILE A 116 -12.37 13.40 8.87
CA ILE A 116 -13.24 12.24 8.63
C ILE A 116 -12.40 10.98 8.44
N LEU A 117 -11.40 11.01 7.57
CA LEU A 117 -10.57 9.85 7.24
C LEU A 117 -9.73 9.39 8.45
N ILE A 118 -9.16 10.32 9.22
CA ILE A 118 -8.49 10.03 10.48
C ILE A 118 -9.46 9.40 11.50
N SER A 119 -10.70 9.90 11.58
CA SER A 119 -11.70 9.32 12.49
C SER A 119 -12.08 7.89 12.10
N ILE A 120 -12.21 7.62 10.79
CA ILE A 120 -12.46 6.27 10.29
C ILE A 120 -11.28 5.35 10.60
N GLN A 121 -10.05 5.79 10.34
CA GLN A 121 -8.86 5.01 10.66
C GLN A 121 -8.77 4.72 12.17
N SER A 122 -9.16 5.66 13.02
CA SER A 122 -9.14 5.48 14.48
C SER A 122 -10.09 4.39 14.96
N LEU A 123 -11.15 4.08 14.20
CA LEU A 123 -12.02 2.92 14.49
C LEU A 123 -11.28 1.59 14.28
N MET A 124 -10.25 1.54 13.44
CA MET A 124 -9.43 0.36 13.17
C MET A 124 -8.42 0.12 14.29
N SER A 125 -8.90 0.05 15.53
CA SER A 125 -8.10 -0.11 16.75
C SER A 125 -7.56 -1.53 16.91
N SER A 126 -6.63 -1.72 17.85
CA SER A 126 -6.11 -3.04 18.22
C SER A 126 -7.19 -3.95 18.80
N ASN A 127 -8.22 -3.38 19.44
CA ASN A 127 -9.33 -4.09 20.08
C ASN A 127 -10.68 -3.63 19.50
N PRO A 128 -11.05 -4.05 18.29
CA PRO A 128 -12.29 -3.60 17.66
C PRO A 128 -13.57 -4.13 18.32
N TYR A 129 -13.45 -5.03 19.31
CA TYR A 129 -14.58 -5.50 20.13
C TYR A 129 -15.14 -4.36 20.99
N GLU A 130 -14.28 -3.48 21.52
CA GLU A 130 -14.67 -2.37 22.40
C GLU A 130 -15.42 -1.25 21.68
N ASN A 131 -15.40 -1.26 20.34
CA ASN A 131 -16.15 -0.33 19.52
C ASN A 131 -17.66 -0.62 19.52
N GLU A 132 -18.09 -1.79 19.99
CA GLU A 132 -19.51 -2.13 20.10
C GLU A 132 -20.14 -1.45 21.34
N PRO A 133 -21.28 -0.75 21.18
CA PRO A 133 -22.06 -0.24 22.30
C PRO A 133 -22.30 -1.24 23.43
N GLY A 134 -21.97 -0.84 24.65
CA GLY A 134 -22.14 -1.65 25.85
C GLY A 134 -20.97 -2.59 26.14
N PHE A 135 -19.97 -2.64 25.28
CA PHE A 135 -18.74 -3.42 25.47
C PHE A 135 -17.51 -2.53 25.73
N GLU A 136 -17.72 -1.22 25.96
CA GLU A 136 -16.66 -0.29 26.30
C GLU A 136 -16.08 -0.63 27.69
N ASN A 137 -14.75 -0.75 27.79
CA ASN A 137 -14.02 -1.02 29.04
C ASN A 137 -14.45 -2.31 29.78
N THR A 138 -14.99 -3.31 29.08
CA THR A 138 -15.32 -4.60 29.69
C THR A 138 -14.05 -5.31 30.19
N THR A 139 -14.09 -5.83 31.41
CA THR A 139 -12.91 -6.45 32.06
C THR A 139 -13.13 -7.92 32.44
N SER A 140 -14.29 -8.49 32.11
CA SER A 140 -14.58 -9.89 32.40
C SER A 140 -13.62 -10.80 31.63
N GLU A 141 -13.30 -11.97 32.19
CA GLU A 141 -12.38 -12.90 31.53
C GLU A 141 -12.95 -13.41 30.20
N THR A 142 -14.27 -13.58 30.13
CA THR A 142 -14.99 -13.92 28.90
C THR A 142 -14.84 -12.83 27.84
N ASP A 143 -14.96 -11.55 28.21
CA ASP A 143 -14.80 -10.44 27.26
C ASP A 143 -13.37 -10.33 26.75
N LYS A 144 -12.37 -10.52 27.62
CA LYS A 144 -10.96 -10.54 27.21
C LYS A 144 -10.67 -11.65 26.19
N GLU A 145 -11.30 -12.81 26.35
CA GLU A 145 -11.16 -13.88 25.36
C GLU A 145 -11.91 -13.54 24.06
N ASN A 146 -13.13 -13.01 24.15
CA ASN A 146 -13.88 -12.55 22.98
C ASN A 146 -13.12 -11.46 22.20
N MET A 147 -12.43 -10.53 22.87
CA MET A 147 -11.59 -9.52 22.24
C MET A 147 -10.52 -10.15 21.35
N LYS A 148 -9.80 -11.17 21.86
CA LYS A 148 -8.78 -11.90 21.10
C LYS A 148 -9.40 -12.65 19.94
N VAL A 149 -10.47 -13.39 20.18
CA VAL A 149 -11.13 -14.21 19.15
C VAL A 149 -11.71 -13.35 18.03
N TYR A 150 -12.33 -12.21 18.37
CA TYR A 150 -12.82 -11.24 17.40
C TYR A 150 -11.67 -10.62 16.58
N ALA A 151 -10.58 -10.23 17.24
CA ALA A 151 -9.38 -9.73 16.56
C ALA A 151 -8.80 -10.75 15.55
N ARG A 152 -8.73 -12.04 15.91
CA ARG A 152 -8.27 -13.11 15.00
C ARG A 152 -9.14 -13.23 13.75
N LYS A 153 -10.45 -13.16 13.93
CA LYS A 153 -11.44 -13.21 12.85
C LYS A 153 -11.30 -12.03 11.89
N ILE A 154 -11.19 -10.81 12.43
CA ILE A 154 -10.93 -9.61 11.62
C ILE A 154 -9.61 -9.72 10.86
N ARG A 155 -8.55 -10.22 11.50
CA ARG A 155 -7.24 -10.40 10.87
C ARG A 155 -7.28 -11.38 9.69
N HIS A 156 -8.00 -12.49 9.82
CA HIS A 156 -8.20 -13.41 8.70
C HIS A 156 -8.94 -12.74 7.54
N GLU A 157 -10.05 -12.05 7.84
CA GLU A 157 -10.88 -11.40 6.82
C GLU A 157 -10.20 -10.18 6.19
N ASN A 158 -9.33 -9.49 6.93
CA ASN A 158 -8.44 -8.44 6.43
C ASN A 158 -7.56 -8.98 5.31
N ILE A 159 -6.82 -10.05 5.56
CA ILE A 159 -5.96 -10.68 4.55
C ILE A 159 -6.81 -11.22 3.39
N ARG A 160 -7.92 -11.90 3.68
CA ARG A 160 -8.75 -12.53 2.65
C ARG A 160 -9.41 -11.53 1.71
N ILE A 161 -9.97 -10.44 2.23
CA ILE A 161 -10.82 -9.51 1.47
C ILE A 161 -10.08 -8.23 1.15
N ALA A 162 -9.60 -7.52 2.18
CA ALA A 162 -9.01 -6.19 2.01
C ALA A 162 -7.64 -6.23 1.32
N ILE A 163 -7.05 -7.42 1.15
CA ILE A 163 -5.77 -7.61 0.46
C ILE A 163 -5.97 -8.56 -0.73
N VAL A 164 -6.22 -9.85 -0.46
CA VAL A 164 -6.18 -10.90 -1.48
C VAL A 164 -7.30 -10.75 -2.51
N GLN A 165 -8.56 -10.75 -2.08
CA GLN A 165 -9.69 -10.66 -3.02
C GLN A 165 -9.61 -9.39 -3.88
N ARG A 166 -9.25 -8.26 -3.26
CA ARG A 166 -9.16 -6.99 -3.99
C ARG A 166 -8.07 -7.00 -5.06
N LEU A 167 -6.90 -7.54 -4.76
CA LEU A 167 -5.81 -7.70 -5.73
C LEU A 167 -6.15 -8.73 -6.82
N GLU A 168 -6.84 -9.82 -6.48
CA GLU A 168 -7.32 -10.80 -7.46
C GLU A 168 -8.28 -10.16 -8.47
N GLU A 169 -9.23 -9.34 -7.99
CA GLU A 169 -10.14 -8.58 -8.86
C GLU A 169 -9.36 -7.67 -9.82
N TYR A 170 -8.37 -6.91 -9.31
CA TYR A 170 -7.57 -6.01 -10.14
C TYR A 170 -6.61 -6.70 -11.11
N LEU A 171 -6.15 -7.90 -10.78
CA LEU A 171 -5.26 -8.69 -11.62
C LEU A 171 -6.00 -9.68 -12.53
N GLY A 172 -7.34 -9.75 -12.42
CA GLY A 172 -8.16 -10.70 -13.17
C GLY A 172 -7.81 -12.15 -12.81
N LEU A 173 -7.57 -12.44 -11.53
CA LEU A 173 -7.19 -13.76 -11.04
C LEU A 173 -8.35 -14.45 -10.32
N ASN A 174 -8.47 -15.75 -10.57
CA ASN A 174 -9.26 -16.65 -9.75
C ASN A 174 -8.45 -17.07 -8.51
N ALA A 175 -9.13 -17.57 -7.48
CA ALA A 175 -8.49 -18.02 -6.24
C ALA A 175 -7.51 -19.21 -6.41
N ASP A 176 -7.57 -19.93 -7.54
CA ASP A 176 -6.62 -20.98 -7.90
C ASP A 176 -5.36 -20.46 -8.61
N GLY A 177 -5.33 -19.15 -8.94
CA GLY A 177 -4.25 -18.50 -9.68
C GLY A 177 -4.44 -18.48 -11.19
N THR A 178 -5.52 -19.07 -11.72
CA THR A 178 -5.85 -18.96 -13.14
C THR A 178 -6.35 -17.55 -13.46
N ARG A 179 -6.12 -17.07 -14.69
CA ARG A 179 -6.73 -15.83 -15.15
C ARG A 179 -8.21 -16.06 -15.49
N VAL A 180 -9.05 -15.08 -15.18
CA VAL A 180 -10.45 -15.07 -15.59
C VAL A 180 -10.51 -15.15 -17.12
N GLN A 181 -11.04 -16.25 -17.66
CA GLN A 181 -11.24 -16.40 -19.10
C GLN A 181 -12.36 -15.47 -19.54
N VAL A 182 -12.05 -14.57 -20.47
CA VAL A 182 -13.06 -13.77 -21.17
C VAL A 182 -13.44 -14.56 -22.42
N ASP A 183 -14.69 -15.04 -22.47
CA ASP A 183 -15.24 -15.71 -23.66
C ASP A 183 -15.47 -14.66 -24.76
N PRO A 184 -14.77 -14.71 -25.91
CA PRO A 184 -14.91 -13.72 -26.97
C PRO A 184 -16.28 -13.71 -27.64
N ASP A 185 -17.03 -14.83 -27.56
CA ASP A 185 -18.26 -15.07 -28.33
C ASP A 185 -19.54 -15.01 -27.47
N ALA A 186 -19.43 -14.70 -26.17
CA ALA A 186 -20.59 -14.49 -25.30
C ALA A 186 -21.24 -13.14 -25.61
N ASP A 187 -22.41 -13.18 -26.27
CA ASP A 187 -23.34 -12.08 -26.55
C ASP A 187 -23.22 -10.92 -25.55
N GLY A 188 -22.51 -9.85 -25.94
CA GLY A 188 -22.73 -8.45 -25.54
C GLY A 188 -22.83 -8.11 -24.04
N THR A 189 -22.56 -9.05 -23.14
CA THR A 189 -22.42 -8.84 -21.70
C THR A 189 -21.02 -9.24 -21.31
N VAL A 190 -20.06 -8.59 -21.97
CA VAL A 190 -19.14 -7.79 -21.16
C VAL A 190 -20.02 -7.12 -20.09
N VAL A 191 -19.91 -7.57 -18.84
CA VAL A 191 -19.69 -6.53 -17.84
C VAL A 191 -18.39 -5.93 -18.35
N ALA A 192 -18.51 -4.93 -19.23
CA ALA A 192 -17.41 -4.04 -19.46
C ALA A 192 -16.96 -3.75 -18.05
N ALA A 193 -15.65 -3.86 -17.75
CA ALA A 193 -15.15 -3.02 -16.68
C ALA A 193 -15.76 -1.67 -17.01
N ASP A 194 -16.76 -1.25 -16.21
CA ASP A 194 -17.62 -0.13 -16.55
C ASP A 194 -16.62 0.93 -16.99
N ASP A 195 -16.64 1.43 -18.23
CA ASP A 195 -15.60 2.40 -18.65
C ASP A 195 -15.67 3.65 -17.71
N ASP A 196 -16.76 3.73 -16.92
CA ASP A 196 -17.04 4.60 -15.79
C ASP A 196 -16.58 4.13 -14.38
N ALA A 197 -16.03 2.92 -14.21
CA ALA A 197 -15.51 2.41 -12.94
C ALA A 197 -14.25 3.18 -12.53
N PHE A 198 -14.40 4.10 -11.58
CA PHE A 198 -13.30 4.92 -11.09
C PHE A 198 -12.49 4.17 -10.03
N GLU A 199 -11.35 3.61 -10.46
CA GLU A 199 -10.43 2.78 -9.66
C GLU A 199 -9.03 3.40 -9.54
N PRO A 200 -8.88 4.51 -8.79
CA PRO A 200 -7.66 5.32 -8.79
C PRO A 200 -6.49 4.72 -8.01
N PHE A 201 -6.70 3.62 -7.28
CA PHE A 201 -5.73 3.10 -6.32
C PHE A 201 -5.04 1.80 -6.75
N ILE A 202 -5.30 1.30 -7.97
CA ILE A 202 -4.77 0.02 -8.46
C ILE A 202 -3.25 -0.05 -8.31
N ASP A 203 -2.51 0.92 -8.88
CA ASP A 203 -1.05 0.94 -8.81
C ASP A 203 -0.53 1.10 -7.37
N LEU A 204 -1.19 1.98 -6.59
CA LEU A 204 -0.82 2.21 -5.19
C LEU A 204 -0.93 0.92 -4.36
N ILE A 205 -2.01 0.17 -4.56
CA ILE A 205 -2.28 -1.10 -3.87
C ILE A 205 -1.26 -2.16 -4.30
N LYS A 206 -0.96 -2.30 -5.61
CA LYS A 206 0.08 -3.20 -6.10
C LYS A 206 1.45 -2.92 -5.48
N ARG A 207 1.87 -1.65 -5.42
CA ARG A 207 3.16 -1.26 -4.81
C ARG A 207 3.21 -1.56 -3.32
N ARG A 208 2.18 -1.16 -2.58
CA ARG A 208 2.12 -1.40 -1.14
C ARG A 208 2.03 -2.89 -0.81
N PHE A 209 1.36 -3.69 -1.63
CA PHE A 209 1.36 -5.14 -1.48
C PHE A 209 2.78 -5.71 -1.55
N LEU A 210 3.61 -5.26 -2.50
CA LEU A 210 4.99 -5.69 -2.61
C LEU A 210 5.84 -5.31 -1.38
N TRP A 211 5.53 -4.17 -0.74
CA TRP A 211 6.17 -3.74 0.50
C TRP A 211 5.76 -4.60 1.71
N TYR A 212 4.48 -4.97 1.81
CA TYR A 212 3.94 -5.65 2.99
C TYR A 212 3.81 -7.17 2.84
N TYR A 213 4.25 -7.73 1.70
CA TYR A 213 4.17 -9.16 1.40
C TYR A 213 4.71 -10.05 2.53
N ASP A 214 5.91 -9.74 3.04
CA ASP A 214 6.53 -10.48 4.14
C ASP A 214 5.75 -10.32 5.46
N SER A 215 5.15 -9.14 5.70
CA SER A 215 4.31 -8.88 6.88
C SER A 215 3.03 -9.70 6.86
N TYR A 216 2.42 -9.91 5.69
CA TYR A 216 1.24 -10.77 5.57
C TYR A 216 1.59 -12.23 5.90
N LEU A 217 2.69 -12.75 5.34
CA LEU A 217 3.13 -14.12 5.63
C LEU A 217 3.53 -14.29 7.09
N HIS A 218 4.20 -13.30 7.69
CA HIS A 218 4.55 -13.32 9.11
C HIS A 218 3.31 -13.34 10.00
N THR A 219 2.32 -12.50 9.68
CA THR A 219 1.04 -12.45 10.38
C THR A 219 0.33 -13.81 10.31
N ILE A 220 0.24 -14.41 9.12
CA ILE A 220 -0.37 -15.74 8.96
C ILE A 220 0.35 -16.79 9.82
N ALA A 221 1.69 -16.84 9.75
CA ALA A 221 2.47 -17.82 10.50
C ALA A 221 2.24 -17.70 12.02
N LYS A 222 2.16 -16.48 12.55
CA LYS A 222 1.86 -16.21 13.96
C LYS A 222 0.44 -16.66 14.33
N GLU A 223 -0.55 -16.41 13.48
CA GLU A 223 -1.95 -16.78 13.77
C GLU A 223 -2.17 -18.29 13.73
N GLN A 224 -1.44 -19.02 12.88
CA GLN A 224 -1.48 -20.48 12.81
C GLN A 224 -0.99 -21.17 14.10
N GLU A 225 -0.34 -20.45 15.02
CA GLU A 225 -0.02 -20.96 16.37
C GLU A 225 -1.26 -21.02 17.28
N TYR A 226 -2.32 -20.26 16.96
CA TYR A 226 -3.50 -20.09 17.82
C TYR A 226 -4.78 -20.69 17.24
N VAL A 227 -4.87 -20.87 15.92
CA VAL A 227 -6.07 -21.40 15.26
C VAL A 227 -5.73 -22.55 14.32
N SER A 228 -6.65 -23.50 14.21
CA SER A 228 -6.49 -24.65 13.31
C SER A 228 -7.07 -24.38 11.93
N GLU A 229 -6.50 -24.99 10.89
CA GLU A 229 -7.05 -24.91 9.53
C GLU A 229 -8.48 -25.50 9.50
N GLY A 230 -9.42 -24.74 8.95
CA GLY A 230 -10.83 -25.11 8.88
C GLY A 230 -11.65 -24.85 10.14
N GLU A 231 -11.04 -24.35 11.21
CA GLU A 231 -11.75 -23.94 12.43
C GLU A 231 -12.77 -22.84 12.12
N MET A 232 -14.00 -22.99 12.63
CA MET A 232 -15.10 -22.05 12.40
C MET A 232 -14.92 -20.79 13.24
N PHE A 233 -15.33 -19.64 12.69
CA PHE A 233 -15.37 -18.41 13.46
C PHE A 233 -16.34 -18.52 14.63
N VAL A 234 -15.85 -18.17 15.82
CA VAL A 234 -16.71 -18.03 17.00
C VAL A 234 -17.58 -16.79 16.83
N LYS A 235 -18.85 -16.95 17.16
CA LYS A 235 -19.84 -15.88 17.12
C LYS A 235 -19.73 -15.02 18.38
N MET A 236 -19.60 -13.71 18.19
CA MET A 236 -19.51 -12.77 19.31
C MET A 236 -20.89 -12.50 19.94
N PRO A 237 -20.97 -12.07 21.21
CA PRO A 237 -22.24 -11.82 21.91
C PRO A 237 -23.16 -10.82 21.20
N PHE A 238 -22.59 -9.85 20.51
CA PHE A 238 -23.32 -8.82 19.75
C PHE A 238 -23.64 -9.23 18.30
N GLU A 239 -23.17 -10.38 17.83
CA GLU A 239 -23.52 -10.87 16.50
C GLU A 239 -24.89 -11.56 16.55
N HIS A 240 -25.86 -11.04 15.80
CA HIS A 240 -27.23 -11.57 15.73
C HIS A 240 -27.78 -11.42 14.31
N ASN A 241 -29.01 -11.88 14.04
CA ASN A 241 -29.58 -11.92 12.69
C ASN A 241 -29.39 -10.58 11.94
N GLY A 242 -28.77 -10.64 10.75
CA GLY A 242 -28.41 -9.47 9.93
C GLY A 242 -27.08 -8.79 10.30
N ASN A 243 -26.41 -9.23 11.36
CA ASN A 243 -25.17 -8.69 11.91
C ASN A 243 -24.20 -9.83 12.31
N ILE A 244 -23.76 -10.64 11.35
CA ILE A 244 -22.88 -11.80 11.60
C ILE A 244 -21.75 -11.81 10.57
N MET A 245 -20.54 -12.12 11.01
CA MET A 245 -19.45 -12.49 10.11
C MET A 245 -19.18 -14.00 10.24
N GLU A 246 -19.69 -14.81 9.31
CA GLU A 246 -19.49 -16.26 9.34
C GLU A 246 -18.32 -16.67 8.45
N GLY A 247 -17.64 -17.76 8.82
CA GLY A 247 -16.49 -18.23 8.06
C GLY A 247 -15.67 -19.25 8.83
N LYS A 248 -14.52 -19.59 8.26
CA LYS A 248 -13.52 -20.49 8.83
C LYS A 248 -12.13 -20.00 8.50
N PHE A 249 -11.17 -20.32 9.37
CA PHE A 249 -9.77 -19.99 9.15
C PHE A 249 -9.17 -20.87 8.05
N LEU A 250 -8.80 -20.28 6.92
CA LEU A 250 -8.21 -20.96 5.75
C LEU A 250 -6.84 -20.39 5.39
N TYR A 251 -5.95 -20.26 6.37
CA TYR A 251 -4.66 -19.61 6.19
C TYR A 251 -3.79 -20.29 5.14
N SER A 252 -3.84 -21.62 5.02
CA SER A 252 -3.08 -22.35 4.00
C SER A 252 -3.53 -21.97 2.58
N ASN A 253 -4.82 -21.70 2.38
CA ASN A 253 -5.33 -21.19 1.11
C ASN A 253 -4.90 -19.73 0.88
N LEU A 254 -4.94 -18.87 1.90
CA LEU A 254 -4.51 -17.48 1.79
C LEU A 254 -3.02 -17.35 1.40
N VAL A 255 -2.14 -18.19 1.95
CA VAL A 255 -0.72 -18.21 1.56
C VAL A 255 -0.54 -18.54 0.08
N LYS A 256 -1.31 -19.51 -0.44
CA LYS A 256 -1.26 -19.86 -1.88
C LYS A 256 -1.71 -18.67 -2.75
N ARG A 257 -2.82 -18.02 -2.38
CA ARG A 257 -3.36 -16.87 -3.12
C ARG A 257 -2.41 -15.67 -3.08
N LEU A 258 -1.81 -15.36 -1.94
CA LEU A 258 -0.78 -14.33 -1.81
C LEU A 258 0.43 -14.61 -2.72
N ARG A 259 0.87 -15.87 -2.81
CA ARG A 259 1.97 -16.27 -3.71
C ARG A 259 1.59 -16.14 -5.19
N ASN A 260 0.36 -16.48 -5.56
CA ASN A 260 -0.13 -16.32 -6.93
C ASN A 260 -0.14 -14.83 -7.34
N ILE A 261 -0.71 -13.97 -6.50
CA ILE A 261 -0.67 -12.51 -6.70
C ILE A 261 0.77 -12.02 -6.83
N ARG A 262 1.65 -12.47 -5.92
CA ARG A 262 3.06 -12.08 -5.94
C ARG A 262 3.76 -12.50 -7.23
N GLY A 263 3.54 -13.73 -7.70
CA GLY A 263 4.13 -14.22 -8.95
C GLY A 263 3.74 -13.36 -10.15
N VAL A 264 2.46 -12.98 -10.26
CA VAL A 264 1.99 -12.10 -11.34
C VAL A 264 2.65 -10.71 -11.28
N LEU A 265 2.80 -10.15 -10.07
CA LEU A 265 3.45 -8.84 -9.89
C LEU A 265 4.97 -8.88 -10.11
N ASP A 266 5.62 -10.02 -9.87
CA ASP A 266 7.06 -10.19 -10.16
C ASP A 266 7.33 -10.25 -11.68
N GLU A 267 6.34 -10.64 -12.50
CA GLU A 267 6.42 -10.67 -13.97
C GLU A 267 6.13 -9.30 -14.62
N GLU A 268 5.38 -8.42 -13.95
CA GLU A 268 4.96 -7.10 -14.44
C GLU A 268 6.14 -6.25 -14.98
N PRO A 269 7.30 -6.13 -14.31
CA PRO A 269 8.45 -5.39 -14.83
C PRO A 269 9.01 -5.91 -16.16
N GLY A 270 8.95 -7.23 -16.37
CA GLY A 270 9.40 -7.88 -17.61
C GLY A 270 8.43 -7.61 -18.76
N GLN A 271 7.13 -7.65 -18.49
CA GLN A 271 6.09 -7.29 -19.46
C GLN A 271 6.25 -5.83 -19.91
N TRP A 272 6.46 -4.91 -18.98
CA TRP A 272 6.72 -3.49 -19.31
C TRP A 272 7.98 -3.28 -20.13
N ALA A 273 9.03 -4.10 -19.93
CA ALA A 273 10.23 -4.02 -20.74
C ALA A 273 9.94 -4.36 -22.22
N GLU A 274 9.17 -5.42 -22.47
CA GLU A 274 8.79 -5.83 -23.83
C GLU A 274 7.82 -4.84 -24.49
N GLU A 275 6.79 -4.40 -23.77
CA GLU A 275 5.87 -3.33 -24.21
C GLU A 275 6.63 -2.03 -24.50
N GLY A 276 7.61 -1.70 -23.65
CA GLY A 276 8.46 -0.53 -23.79
C GLY A 276 9.35 -0.57 -25.02
N LYS A 277 9.93 -1.74 -25.35
CA LYS A 277 10.67 -1.95 -26.62
C LYS A 277 9.77 -1.69 -27.82
N ALA A 278 8.55 -2.23 -27.80
CA ALA A 278 7.58 -2.02 -28.87
C ALA A 278 7.12 -0.54 -28.97
N ALA A 279 6.97 0.15 -27.84
CA ALA A 279 6.64 1.57 -27.79
C ALA A 279 7.78 2.46 -28.32
N ALA A 280 9.03 2.14 -27.98
CA ALA A 280 10.21 2.83 -28.48
C ALA A 280 10.39 2.64 -30.00
N ALA A 281 10.20 1.42 -30.51
CA ALA A 281 10.28 1.13 -31.95
C ALA A 281 9.21 1.87 -32.79
N LYS A 282 8.11 2.31 -32.15
CA LYS A 282 7.01 3.07 -32.76
C LYS A 282 7.09 4.57 -32.49
N ASP A 283 8.16 5.05 -31.84
CA ASP A 283 8.33 6.45 -31.43
C ASP A 283 7.12 7.02 -30.66
N LEU A 284 6.49 6.20 -29.80
CA LEU A 284 5.37 6.67 -29.00
C LEU A 284 5.83 7.80 -28.07
N GLY A 285 4.96 8.80 -27.86
CA GLY A 285 5.30 10.00 -27.09
C GLY A 285 5.83 9.74 -25.67
N VAL A 286 5.33 8.68 -25.01
CA VAL A 286 5.84 8.24 -23.70
C VAL A 286 7.29 7.75 -23.77
N ALA A 287 7.67 7.00 -24.81
CA ALA A 287 9.03 6.49 -24.99
C ALA A 287 10.01 7.63 -25.29
N VAL A 288 9.62 8.57 -26.15
CA VAL A 288 10.40 9.78 -26.46
C VAL A 288 10.58 10.65 -25.21
N ASN A 289 9.52 10.83 -24.41
CA ASN A 289 9.60 11.59 -23.17
C ASN A 289 10.54 10.93 -22.16
N LEU A 290 10.42 9.63 -21.94
CA LEU A 290 11.29 8.89 -21.02
C LEU A 290 12.75 8.91 -21.45
N ARG A 291 13.04 8.74 -22.75
CA ARG A 291 14.41 8.87 -23.27
C ARG A 291 15.00 10.26 -22.99
N ARG A 292 14.22 11.31 -23.22
CA ARG A 292 14.61 12.68 -22.88
C ARG A 292 14.85 12.86 -21.38
N GLN A 293 13.96 12.32 -20.52
CA GLN A 293 14.16 12.37 -19.06
C GLN A 293 15.43 11.63 -18.63
N PHE A 294 15.74 10.49 -19.26
CA PHE A 294 16.97 9.74 -19.03
C PHE A 294 18.21 10.58 -19.35
N GLU A 295 18.28 11.15 -20.56
CA GLU A 295 19.40 11.98 -21.00
C GLU A 295 19.63 13.19 -20.08
N GLN A 296 18.55 13.87 -19.67
CA GLN A 296 18.62 14.98 -18.71
C GLN A 296 19.12 14.53 -17.34
N THR A 297 18.74 13.33 -16.90
CA THR A 297 19.13 12.77 -15.61
C THR A 297 20.60 12.35 -15.60
N VAL A 298 21.07 11.70 -16.67
CA VAL A 298 22.49 11.35 -16.86
C VAL A 298 23.36 12.60 -16.83
N GLU A 299 22.97 13.65 -17.55
CA GLU A 299 23.73 14.90 -17.59
C GLU A 299 23.74 15.63 -16.23
N HIS A 300 22.66 15.52 -15.46
CA HIS A 300 22.60 16.05 -14.10
C HIS A 300 23.63 15.38 -13.19
N TYR A 301 23.65 14.05 -13.13
CA TYR A 301 24.59 13.31 -12.27
C TYR A 301 26.04 13.34 -12.80
N ARG A 302 26.25 13.49 -14.11
CA ARG A 302 27.60 13.74 -14.66
C ARG A 302 28.20 15.05 -14.12
N LYS A 303 27.38 16.09 -13.96
CA LYS A 303 27.83 17.40 -13.42
C LYS A 303 27.99 17.38 -11.91
N ASP A 304 27.16 16.61 -11.21
CA ASP A 304 27.21 16.49 -9.76
C ASP A 304 28.26 15.46 -9.33
N GLN A 305 29.50 15.93 -9.14
CA GLN A 305 30.61 15.09 -8.66
C GLN A 305 30.44 14.59 -7.21
N SER A 306 29.41 15.04 -6.49
CA SER A 306 29.18 14.63 -5.10
C SER A 306 28.49 13.27 -4.96
N VAL A 307 27.90 12.76 -6.04
CA VAL A 307 27.18 11.49 -6.07
C VAL A 307 27.82 10.58 -7.11
N THR A 308 28.38 9.45 -6.66
CA THR A 308 28.98 8.46 -7.55
C THR A 308 27.88 7.51 -8.06
N VAL A 309 27.12 8.01 -9.03
CA VAL A 309 26.01 7.31 -9.69
C VAL A 309 26.34 7.12 -11.17
N ASP A 310 26.19 5.90 -11.65
CA ASP A 310 26.22 5.57 -13.06
C ASP A 310 24.84 5.08 -13.52
N LEU A 311 24.42 5.54 -14.70
CA LEU A 311 23.07 5.35 -15.22
C LEU A 311 23.15 4.87 -16.67
N GLU A 312 22.53 3.72 -16.95
CA GLU A 312 22.49 3.13 -18.28
C GLU A 312 21.06 2.64 -18.63
N LEU A 313 20.76 2.57 -19.92
CA LEU A 313 19.56 1.89 -20.42
C LEU A 313 19.90 0.43 -20.73
N VAL A 314 19.07 -0.50 -20.24
CA VAL A 314 19.23 -1.92 -20.57
C VAL A 314 18.70 -2.15 -21.98
N ASP A 315 19.52 -2.72 -22.88
CA ASP A 315 19.20 -2.97 -24.29
C ASP A 315 18.71 -1.72 -25.06
N ASP A 316 19.20 -0.52 -24.72
CA ASP A 316 18.73 0.77 -25.26
C ASP A 316 17.20 1.00 -25.08
N ASN A 317 16.60 0.33 -24.10
CA ASN A 317 15.19 0.45 -23.78
C ASN A 317 14.94 1.62 -22.80
N PRO A 318 14.21 2.69 -23.20
CA PRO A 318 13.95 3.84 -22.33
C PRO A 318 13.04 3.53 -21.12
N PHE A 319 12.49 2.31 -21.05
CA PHE A 319 11.65 1.85 -19.95
C PHE A 319 12.40 0.99 -18.91
N VAL A 320 13.67 0.66 -19.16
CA VAL A 320 14.47 -0.16 -18.23
C VAL A 320 15.79 0.54 -17.94
N TRP A 321 15.86 1.19 -16.78
CA TRP A 321 17.03 1.93 -16.36
C TRP A 321 17.80 1.10 -15.34
N LYS A 322 19.12 1.06 -15.47
CA LYS A 322 20.01 0.45 -14.50
C LYS A 322 20.86 1.54 -13.88
N LEU A 323 20.82 1.57 -12.56
CA LEU A 323 21.45 2.54 -11.70
C LEU A 323 22.50 1.81 -10.86
N ALA A 324 23.76 2.20 -10.99
CA ALA A 324 24.85 1.74 -10.15
C ALA A 324 25.25 2.86 -9.18
N VAL A 325 25.03 2.62 -7.88
CA VAL A 325 25.36 3.57 -6.81
C VAL A 325 26.59 3.09 -6.07
N ILE A 326 27.63 3.92 -5.98
CA ILE A 326 28.79 3.64 -5.12
C ILE A 326 28.57 4.33 -3.77
N GLY A 327 28.66 3.56 -2.69
CA GLY A 327 28.46 4.08 -1.34
C GLY A 327 29.59 5.03 -0.93
N ARG A 328 29.22 6.12 -0.25
CA ARG A 328 30.15 7.19 0.11
C ARG A 328 31.15 6.75 1.20
N PRO A 329 32.39 7.29 1.17
CA PRO A 329 33.36 7.08 2.24
C PRO A 329 32.81 7.42 3.62
N MET A 330 33.24 6.68 4.64
CA MET A 330 32.86 6.88 6.05
C MET A 330 31.35 6.69 6.36
N THR A 331 30.59 6.11 5.44
CA THR A 331 29.19 5.70 5.68
C THR A 331 29.11 4.19 5.94
N ASN A 332 27.93 3.69 6.33
CA ASN A 332 27.70 2.24 6.40
C ASN A 332 27.71 1.54 5.04
N PHE A 333 27.69 2.30 3.95
CA PHE A 333 27.70 1.83 2.58
C PHE A 333 29.08 1.96 1.92
N ASP A 334 30.09 2.41 2.66
CA ASP A 334 31.45 2.66 2.15
C ASP A 334 32.02 1.46 1.39
N GLY A 335 32.52 1.72 0.17
CA GLY A 335 33.07 0.73 -0.74
C GLY A 335 32.05 -0.20 -1.41
N GLY A 336 30.75 0.00 -1.17
CA GLY A 336 29.66 -0.78 -1.76
C GLY A 336 29.29 -0.35 -3.16
N LEU A 337 28.98 -1.32 -4.03
CA LEU A 337 28.37 -1.10 -5.34
C LEU A 337 26.95 -1.68 -5.36
N PHE A 338 25.95 -0.81 -5.47
CA PHE A 338 24.54 -1.19 -5.46
C PHE A 338 23.95 -1.07 -6.86
N ASN A 339 23.66 -2.20 -7.47
CA ASN A 339 22.95 -2.25 -8.74
C ASN A 339 21.45 -2.25 -8.48
N ILE A 340 20.77 -1.28 -9.06
CA ILE A 340 19.34 -1.06 -8.92
C ILE A 340 18.75 -1.03 -10.33
N GLN A 341 17.69 -1.80 -10.54
CA GLN A 341 16.92 -1.77 -11.78
C GLN A 341 15.62 -1.02 -11.54
N ILE A 342 15.26 -0.13 -12.47
CA ILE A 342 14.04 0.66 -12.48
C ILE A 342 13.29 0.33 -13.77
N ASN A 343 12.17 -0.36 -13.65
CA ASN A 343 11.28 -0.67 -14.75
C ASN A 343 10.11 0.32 -14.74
N VAL A 344 9.91 1.03 -15.84
CA VAL A 344 8.88 2.05 -16.01
C VAL A 344 7.76 1.50 -16.89
N SER A 345 6.50 1.74 -16.51
CA SER A 345 5.34 1.31 -17.30
C SER A 345 5.17 2.17 -18.54
N VAL A 346 4.60 1.59 -19.61
CA VAL A 346 4.10 2.35 -20.77
C VAL A 346 2.92 3.27 -20.41
N ARG A 347 2.29 3.07 -19.26
CA ARG A 347 1.24 3.93 -18.68
C ARG A 347 1.80 4.98 -17.71
N PHE A 348 3.11 5.16 -17.62
CA PHE A 348 3.70 6.20 -16.76
C PHE A 348 3.21 7.60 -17.18
N PRO A 349 2.74 8.45 -16.23
CA PRO A 349 2.90 8.36 -14.78
C PRO A 349 1.75 7.70 -14.00
N ASP A 350 0.68 7.23 -14.64
CA ASP A 350 -0.45 6.61 -13.94
C ASP A 350 -0.02 5.34 -13.18
N GLU A 351 0.96 4.62 -13.74
CA GLU A 351 1.67 3.54 -13.06
C GLU A 351 3.09 3.95 -12.72
N GLN A 352 3.44 3.82 -11.44
CA GLN A 352 4.72 4.24 -10.91
C GLN A 352 5.79 3.15 -11.13
N PRO A 353 7.08 3.51 -11.25
CA PRO A 353 8.14 2.55 -11.54
C PRO A 353 8.22 1.38 -10.54
N ARG A 354 8.57 0.19 -11.03
CA ARG A 354 8.95 -0.97 -10.21
C ARG A 354 10.46 -0.98 -10.05
N VAL A 355 10.91 -0.87 -8.81
CA VAL A 355 12.33 -0.77 -8.49
C VAL A 355 12.78 -2.01 -7.76
N LYS A 356 13.94 -2.53 -8.16
CA LYS A 356 14.54 -3.71 -7.54
C LYS A 356 16.04 -3.53 -7.37
N PHE A 357 16.52 -3.70 -6.14
CA PHE A 357 17.92 -3.85 -5.84
C PHE A 357 18.37 -5.24 -6.30
N LEU A 358 19.20 -5.28 -7.34
CA LEU A 358 19.83 -6.50 -7.85
C LEU A 358 20.95 -6.96 -6.90
N THR A 359 21.63 -6.00 -6.27
CA THR A 359 22.51 -6.27 -5.14
C THR A 359 21.65 -6.56 -3.91
N SER A 360 21.86 -7.71 -3.26
CA SER A 360 21.20 -8.03 -1.99
C SER A 360 21.49 -6.95 -0.94
N MET A 361 20.46 -6.50 -0.22
CA MET A 361 20.56 -5.43 0.77
C MET A 361 19.93 -5.82 2.11
N TYR A 362 20.68 -5.65 3.21
CA TYR A 362 20.14 -5.77 4.56
C TYR A 362 19.75 -4.37 5.09
N HIS A 363 18.56 -3.90 4.73
CA HIS A 363 18.08 -2.55 5.07
C HIS A 363 16.63 -2.58 5.57
N HIS A 364 16.28 -1.72 6.53
CA HIS A 364 14.95 -1.72 7.15
C HIS A 364 13.81 -1.34 6.17
N ARG A 365 14.10 -0.49 5.17
CA ARG A 365 13.18 -0.08 4.09
C ARG A 365 13.31 -0.88 2.78
N ILE A 366 14.11 -1.94 2.73
CA ILE A 366 14.26 -2.77 1.52
C ILE A 366 13.87 -4.20 1.86
N SER A 367 12.92 -4.77 1.12
CA SER A 367 12.46 -6.15 1.34
C SER A 367 13.58 -7.16 1.12
N LYS A 368 13.35 -8.40 1.56
CA LYS A 368 14.30 -9.50 1.32
C LYS A 368 14.57 -9.75 -0.17
N ASP A 369 13.59 -9.43 -1.03
CA ASP A 369 13.69 -9.55 -2.48
C ASP A 369 14.27 -8.29 -3.17
N GLY A 370 14.71 -7.30 -2.40
CA GLY A 370 15.32 -6.07 -2.93
C GLY A 370 14.31 -4.99 -3.33
N ILE A 371 13.05 -5.05 -2.90
CA ILE A 371 12.05 -4.03 -3.23
C ILE A 371 12.13 -2.89 -2.21
N PRO A 372 12.45 -1.65 -2.63
CA PRO A 372 12.55 -0.52 -1.71
C PRO A 372 11.18 0.12 -1.42
N CYS A 373 11.00 0.55 -0.18
CA CYS A 373 9.95 1.47 0.24
C CYS A 373 10.45 2.91 0.19
N TYR A 374 9.90 3.68 -0.74
CA TYR A 374 10.25 5.08 -0.95
C TYR A 374 9.04 5.85 -1.53
N THR A 375 9.07 7.18 -1.40
CA THR A 375 8.05 8.09 -1.94
C THR A 375 8.75 9.18 -2.74
N ALA A 376 8.43 9.29 -4.04
CA ALA A 376 8.94 10.35 -4.89
C ALA A 376 8.16 11.65 -4.64
N LYS A 377 8.85 12.80 -4.65
CA LYS A 377 8.21 14.11 -4.48
C LYS A 377 7.42 14.53 -5.72
N LYS A 378 7.89 14.08 -6.89
CA LYS A 378 7.27 14.29 -8.20
C LYS A 378 7.12 12.93 -8.88
N PRO A 379 6.05 12.18 -8.60
CA PRO A 379 5.83 10.84 -9.13
C PRO A 379 5.77 10.77 -10.67
N GLU A 380 5.63 11.90 -11.34
CA GLU A 380 5.63 12.05 -12.80
C GLU A 380 7.03 12.23 -13.42
N GLU A 381 8.08 12.40 -12.61
CA GLU A 381 9.46 12.56 -13.05
C GLU A 381 10.31 11.34 -12.63
N ALA A 382 10.85 10.59 -13.60
CA ALA A 382 11.68 9.40 -13.32
C ALA A 382 12.90 9.73 -12.44
N LYS A 383 13.48 10.93 -12.62
CA LYS A 383 14.54 11.47 -11.77
C LYS A 383 14.15 11.55 -10.29
N SER A 384 12.91 11.96 -9.99
CA SER A 384 12.46 12.10 -8.60
C SER A 384 12.42 10.77 -7.86
N HIS A 385 12.20 9.66 -8.58
CA HIS A 385 12.31 8.33 -8.00
C HIS A 385 13.75 7.98 -7.63
N ILE A 386 14.71 8.28 -8.50
CA ILE A 386 16.14 8.07 -8.22
C ILE A 386 16.56 8.90 -7.00
N GLU A 387 16.21 10.18 -6.97
CA GLU A 387 16.49 11.06 -5.83
C GLU A 387 15.90 10.52 -4.52
N ALA A 388 14.66 10.01 -4.55
CA ALA A 388 14.01 9.44 -3.38
C ALA A 388 14.68 8.14 -2.91
N ILE A 389 15.16 7.29 -3.83
CA ILE A 389 15.91 6.06 -3.50
C ILE A 389 17.25 6.41 -2.87
N LEU A 390 17.99 7.36 -3.46
CA LEU A 390 19.28 7.82 -2.94
C LEU A 390 19.12 8.46 -1.55
N HIS A 391 18.13 9.35 -1.38
CA HIS A 391 17.81 9.93 -0.09
C HIS A 391 17.45 8.87 0.95
N MET A 392 16.68 7.85 0.57
CA MET A 392 16.32 6.75 1.47
C MET A 392 17.54 5.94 1.94
N LEU A 393 18.55 5.77 1.09
CA LEU A 393 19.80 5.10 1.46
C LEU A 393 20.69 5.97 2.35
N GLU A 394 20.71 7.28 2.12
CA GLU A 394 21.60 8.22 2.83
C GLU A 394 21.01 8.73 4.17
N GLU A 395 19.71 8.50 4.42
CA GLU A 395 19.03 8.97 5.62
C GLU A 395 19.49 8.22 6.89
N GLU A 396 20.36 8.86 7.69
CA GLU A 396 20.93 8.22 8.89
C GLU A 396 19.94 8.07 10.05
N ARG A 397 18.99 8.99 10.19
CA ARG A 397 18.04 9.08 11.32
C ARG A 397 16.64 9.47 10.84
N PRO A 398 15.96 8.60 10.08
CA PRO A 398 14.57 8.83 9.72
C PRO A 398 13.69 8.94 10.98
N PRO A 399 12.50 9.56 10.89
CA PRO A 399 11.46 9.36 11.90
C PRO A 399 10.98 7.91 11.89
N TYR A 400 10.61 7.39 13.07
CA TYR A 400 10.02 6.04 13.16
C TYR A 400 8.66 6.02 12.47
N ASP A 401 8.51 5.15 11.47
CA ASP A 401 7.25 4.85 10.83
C ASP A 401 7.14 3.32 10.61
N PRO A 402 6.28 2.61 11.36
CA PRO A 402 6.10 1.17 11.18
C PRO A 402 5.58 0.80 9.79
N ARG A 403 4.95 1.73 9.06
CA ARG A 403 4.46 1.51 7.69
C ARG A 403 5.58 1.50 6.65
N MET A 404 6.79 1.93 7.01
CA MET A 404 7.99 1.85 6.17
C MET A 404 8.91 0.68 6.55
N ALA A 405 8.54 -0.10 7.57
CA ALA A 405 9.31 -1.23 8.10
C ALA A 405 9.14 -2.49 7.24
N VAL A 406 9.54 -2.42 5.98
CA VAL A 406 9.38 -3.49 4.98
C VAL A 406 10.17 -4.75 5.34
N ASN A 407 11.37 -4.60 5.91
CA ASN A 407 12.13 -5.74 6.41
C ASN A 407 12.00 -5.84 7.92
N ILE A 408 11.17 -6.79 8.38
CA ILE A 408 10.80 -6.96 9.79
C ILE A 408 12.05 -7.18 10.68
N GLU A 409 12.97 -8.04 10.24
CA GLU A 409 14.18 -8.37 11.00
C GLU A 409 15.13 -7.18 11.11
N ALA A 410 15.38 -6.51 9.97
CA ALA A 410 16.25 -5.35 9.93
C ALA A 410 15.65 -4.18 10.73
N SER A 411 14.32 -3.98 10.64
CA SER A 411 13.60 -2.93 11.37
C SER A 411 13.65 -3.13 12.88
N LYS A 412 13.45 -4.37 13.36
CA LYS A 412 13.59 -4.72 14.79
C LYS A 412 14.98 -4.35 15.32
N LEU A 413 16.04 -4.62 14.55
CA LEU A 413 17.40 -4.28 14.97
C LEU A 413 17.68 -2.78 14.91
N TYR A 414 17.22 -2.11 13.86
CA TYR A 414 17.44 -0.68 13.64
C TYR A 414 16.77 0.18 14.72
N TRP A 415 15.53 -0.16 15.09
CA TRP A 415 14.73 0.57 16.09
C TRP A 415 14.89 0.04 17.51
N GLY A 416 15.68 -1.03 17.71
CA GLY A 416 15.94 -1.65 19.00
C GLY A 416 16.94 -0.89 19.87
N SER A 417 17.58 -1.62 20.79
CA SER A 417 18.58 -1.12 21.72
C SER A 417 19.87 -0.67 21.01
N GLU A 418 20.80 -0.04 21.74
CA GLU A 418 22.10 0.32 21.20
C GLU A 418 22.90 -0.91 20.71
N ALA A 419 22.75 -2.05 21.38
CA ALA A 419 23.34 -3.32 20.97
C ALA A 419 22.73 -3.83 19.65
N ASP A 420 21.41 -3.71 19.50
CA ASP A 420 20.70 -4.10 18.28
C ASP A 420 21.10 -3.23 17.09
N ARG A 421 21.27 -1.92 17.30
CA ARG A 421 21.76 -1.00 16.27
C ARG A 421 23.19 -1.31 15.84
N LYS A 422 24.06 -1.71 16.78
CA LYS A 422 25.41 -2.20 16.46
C LYS A 422 25.33 -3.47 15.61
N GLU A 423 24.42 -4.38 15.92
CA GLU A 423 24.19 -5.59 15.13
C GLU A 423 23.66 -5.27 13.72
N TYR A 424 22.69 -4.36 13.61
CA TYR A 424 22.18 -3.87 12.33
C TYR A 424 23.32 -3.33 11.46
N ASN A 425 24.11 -2.40 11.98
CA ASN A 425 25.23 -1.78 11.23
C ASN A 425 26.27 -2.83 10.81
N ARG A 426 26.52 -3.84 11.66
CA ARG A 426 27.42 -4.96 11.35
C ARG A 426 26.88 -5.80 10.20
N LYS A 427 25.59 -6.16 10.22
CA LYS A 427 24.95 -6.94 9.15
C LYS A 427 24.89 -6.15 7.84
N LEU A 428 24.53 -4.87 7.91
CA LEU A 428 24.52 -3.95 6.77
C LEU A 428 25.90 -3.91 6.10
N ARG A 429 26.98 -3.62 6.84
CA ARG A 429 28.35 -3.59 6.30
C ARG A 429 28.83 -4.92 5.73
N ARG A 430 28.45 -6.06 6.35
CA ARG A 430 28.76 -7.39 5.78
C ARG A 430 28.08 -7.60 4.43
N CYS A 431 26.85 -7.12 4.29
CA CYS A 431 26.10 -7.20 3.03
C CYS A 431 26.83 -6.44 1.92
N VAL A 432 27.38 -5.27 2.27
CA VAL A 432 28.18 -4.41 1.38
C VAL A 432 29.48 -5.10 0.97
N ILE A 433 30.26 -5.63 1.92
CA ILE A 433 31.60 -6.20 1.66
C ILE A 433 31.54 -7.57 0.94
N SER A 434 30.57 -8.42 1.28
CA SER A 434 30.52 -9.81 0.78
C SER A 434 30.29 -9.95 -0.72
N LYS A 435 29.95 -8.85 -1.42
CA LYS A 435 29.65 -8.85 -2.85
C LYS A 435 30.51 -7.87 -3.67
N CYS A 436 31.53 -7.27 -3.06
CA CYS A 436 32.56 -6.50 -3.76
C CYS A 436 33.71 -7.37 -4.31
N THR A 437 33.52 -8.69 -4.49
CA THR A 437 34.41 -9.48 -5.36
C THR A 437 33.99 -9.27 -6.82
N PRO A 438 34.80 -8.58 -7.64
CA PRO A 438 34.50 -8.43 -9.05
C PRO A 438 34.62 -9.82 -9.69
N PHE A 439 33.59 -10.24 -10.43
CA PHE A 439 33.81 -11.11 -11.59
C PHE A 439 34.59 -10.29 -12.62
N LEU A 440 35.91 -10.24 -12.46
CA LEU A 440 36.87 -9.85 -13.49
C LEU A 440 38.10 -10.74 -13.33
N LEU A 441 38.16 -11.78 -14.17
CA LEU A 441 39.31 -12.24 -14.94
C LEU A 441 38.98 -13.65 -15.45
N TYR A 442 38.47 -13.74 -16.68
CA TYR A 442 39.05 -14.54 -17.78
C TYR A 442 38.47 -14.06 -19.11
#